data_AF-A0A9Q7XQ44-F1
#
_entry.id   AF-A0A9Q7XQ44-F1
#
_cell.length_a   1.000
_cell.length_b   1.000
_cell.length_c   1.000
_cell.angle_alpha   90.00
_cell.angle_beta   90.00
_cell.angle_gamma   90.00
#
_symmetry.space_group_name_H-M   'P 1'
#
loop_
_entity.id
_entity.type
_entity.pdbx_description
1 polymer ?
#
loop_
_entity_poly.entity_id
_entity_poly.type
_entity_poly.pdbx_seq_one_letter_code
_entity_poly.pdbx_strand_id
1 'polypeptide(L)'
;MVDTSADLFDFVIDAANNVEETAFREGYQQGFDHGALHGTFEGRKLGREKGFELWEEVGFYKGMAEVWRLALQQAEAAGHNSRKQSKQIQHLAGLERLISFFPLTNTSSDPSTDLGQTAATVAEADRDTQQDVEMEDDTINNDGDDELAKLDMLTLLEKIRAKYRLTCSVLGFAPQRTALTQIGSTSNSDQDQAEATTESKSVLVAGKLVDPTQLHY
;
A
#
# COMPACT_ATOMS: atom_id res chain seq x y z
N MET A 1 8.49 45.82 55.34
CA MET A 1 7.33 45.97 54.44
C MET A 1 7.94 45.93 53.06
N VAL A 2 7.79 44.82 52.34
CA VAL A 2 8.48 44.57 51.05
C VAL A 2 7.83 45.46 50.00
N ASP A 3 8.62 46.23 49.25
CA ASP A 3 8.17 47.20 48.24
C ASP A 3 7.57 46.50 47.00
N THR A 4 6.35 45.99 47.16
CA THR A 4 5.59 45.29 46.10
C THR A 4 5.38 46.15 44.84
N SER A 5 5.45 47.48 44.94
CA SER A 5 5.33 48.37 43.77
C SER A 5 6.62 48.49 42.96
N ALA A 6 7.79 48.44 43.59
CA ALA A 6 9.07 48.50 42.88
C ALA A 6 9.28 47.20 42.08
N ASP A 7 8.99 46.05 42.70
CA ASP A 7 9.07 44.73 42.05
C ASP A 7 8.15 44.61 40.82
N LEU A 8 6.99 45.28 40.81
CA LEU A 8 6.07 45.28 39.68
C LEU A 8 6.58 46.13 38.50
N PHE A 9 7.20 47.28 38.78
CA PHE A 9 7.76 48.15 37.75
C PHE A 9 8.97 47.51 37.06
N ASP A 10 9.84 46.86 37.83
CA ASP A 10 11.00 46.14 37.29
C ASP A 10 10.53 44.95 36.42
N PHE A 11 9.52 44.19 36.85
CA PHE A 11 8.91 43.12 36.04
C PHE A 11 8.35 43.62 34.70
N VAL A 12 7.68 44.79 34.68
CA VAL A 12 7.11 45.35 33.44
C VAL A 12 8.21 45.83 32.48
N ILE A 13 9.27 46.45 32.99
CA ILE A 13 10.41 46.88 32.16
C ILE A 13 11.15 45.67 31.60
N ASP A 14 11.38 44.64 32.41
CA ASP A 14 12.01 43.39 31.96
C ASP A 14 11.16 42.66 30.91
N ALA A 15 9.83 42.63 31.08
CA ALA A 15 8.91 42.07 30.09
C ALA A 15 8.89 42.86 28.78
N ALA A 16 8.95 44.20 28.84
CA ALA A 16 9.01 45.05 27.66
C ALA A 16 10.33 44.88 26.90
N ASN A 17 11.45 44.67 27.61
CA ASN A 17 12.76 44.47 26.99
C ASN A 17 12.87 43.08 26.33
N ASN A 18 12.16 42.08 26.85
CA ASN A 18 12.13 40.72 26.32
C ASN A 18 10.98 40.45 25.33
N VAL A 19 10.18 41.46 24.96
CA VAL A 19 8.99 41.28 24.11
C VAL A 19 9.32 40.68 22.74
N GLU A 20 10.46 41.04 22.16
CA GLU A 20 10.91 40.50 20.88
C GLU A 20 11.28 39.02 21.01
N GLU A 21 12.03 38.66 22.06
CA GLU A 21 12.46 37.29 22.29
C GLU A 21 11.27 36.38 22.63
N THR A 22 10.30 36.86 23.42
CA THR A 22 9.09 36.09 23.73
C THR A 22 8.22 35.91 22.48
N ALA A 23 8.01 36.95 21.68
CA ALA A 23 7.27 36.85 20.42
C ALA A 23 7.96 35.91 19.41
N PHE A 24 9.30 35.97 19.30
CA PHE A 24 10.07 35.06 18.46
C PHE A 24 9.93 33.61 18.92
N ARG A 25 10.11 33.36 20.22
CA ARG A 25 10.01 32.01 20.79
C ARG A 25 8.61 31.44 20.63
N GLU A 26 7.58 32.25 20.86
CA GLU A 26 6.19 31.87 20.67
C GLU A 26 5.89 31.56 19.19
N GLY A 27 6.27 32.44 18.27
CA GLY A 27 6.08 32.22 16.83
C GLY A 27 6.83 31.00 16.31
N TYR A 28 8.06 30.77 16.80
CA TYR A 28 8.84 29.58 16.47
C TYR A 28 8.16 28.31 17.00
N GLN A 29 7.74 28.29 18.27
CA GLN A 29 7.09 27.14 18.87
C GLN A 29 5.77 26.81 18.16
N GLN A 30 4.94 27.81 17.88
CA GLN A 30 3.70 27.65 17.11
C GLN A 30 3.95 27.12 15.70
N GLY A 31 4.94 27.67 15.00
CA GLY A 31 5.31 27.22 13.66
C GLY A 31 5.85 25.80 13.64
N PHE A 32 6.66 25.44 14.65
CA PHE A 32 7.20 24.10 14.82
C PHE A 32 6.09 23.08 15.11
N ASP A 33 5.22 23.35 16.07
CA ASP A 33 4.11 22.47 16.45
C ASP A 33 3.14 22.28 15.29
N HIS A 34 2.84 23.37 14.56
CA HIS A 34 1.99 23.31 13.37
C HIS A 34 2.64 22.49 12.25
N GLY A 35 3.94 22.71 11.98
CA GLY A 35 4.69 21.98 10.96
C GLY A 35 4.79 20.48 11.28
N ALA A 36 5.05 20.13 12.54
CA ALA A 36 5.11 18.74 12.99
C ALA A 36 3.75 18.04 12.84
N LEU A 37 2.66 18.73 13.21
CA LEU A 37 1.31 18.21 13.06
C LEU A 37 0.95 18.02 11.57
N HIS A 38 1.22 19.03 10.74
CA HIS A 38 0.90 18.98 9.32
C HIS A 38 1.70 17.90 8.58
N GLY A 39 3.00 17.80 8.85
CA GLY A 39 3.86 16.75 8.29
C GLY A 39 3.38 15.36 8.66
N THR A 40 2.87 15.17 9.88
CA THR A 40 2.28 13.89 10.31
C THR A 40 1.02 13.55 9.52
N PHE A 41 0.10 14.51 9.34
CA PHE A 41 -1.13 14.28 8.57
C PHE A 41 -0.84 14.01 7.09
N GLU A 42 0.03 14.80 6.49
CA GLU A 42 0.41 14.65 5.08
C GLU A 42 1.14 13.32 4.85
N GLY A 43 2.10 12.96 5.70
CA GLY A 43 2.81 11.70 5.63
C GLY A 43 1.89 10.49 5.75
N ARG A 44 0.92 10.52 6.68
CA ARG A 44 -0.10 9.45 6.81
C ARG A 44 -0.99 9.35 5.57
N LYS A 45 -1.43 10.49 5.04
CA LYS A 45 -2.26 10.52 3.82
C LYS A 45 -1.51 9.90 2.64
N LEU A 46 -0.27 10.35 2.42
CA LEU A 46 0.59 9.86 1.35
C LEU A 46 0.90 8.37 1.51
N GLY A 47 1.25 7.94 2.73
CA GLY A 47 1.52 6.53 3.03
C GLY A 47 0.31 5.62 2.73
N ARG A 48 -0.91 6.06 3.07
CA ARG A 48 -2.14 5.33 2.74
C ARG A 48 -2.37 5.23 1.23
N GLU A 49 -2.19 6.33 0.50
CA GLU A 49 -2.36 6.37 -0.95
C GLU A 49 -1.36 5.45 -1.67
N LYS A 50 -0.08 5.54 -1.30
CA LYS A 50 0.97 4.67 -1.87
C LYS A 50 0.85 3.22 -1.44
N GLY A 51 0.47 2.97 -0.20
CA GLY A 51 0.17 1.62 0.28
C GLY A 51 -0.98 0.99 -0.51
N PHE A 52 -2.03 1.77 -0.81
CA PHE A 52 -3.15 1.30 -1.62
C PHE A 52 -2.73 0.99 -3.07
N GLU A 53 -1.94 1.86 -3.73
CA GLU A 53 -1.41 1.61 -5.08
C GLU A 53 -0.66 0.27 -5.17
N LEU A 54 0.16 -0.05 -4.16
CA LEU A 54 0.91 -1.30 -4.13
C LEU A 54 -0.01 -2.50 -3.85
N TRP A 55 -0.93 -2.37 -2.89
CA TRP A 55 -1.86 -3.44 -2.54
C TRP A 55 -2.91 -3.72 -3.61
N GLU A 56 -3.28 -2.73 -4.42
CA GLU A 56 -4.15 -2.91 -5.59
C GLU A 56 -3.53 -3.92 -6.57
N GLU A 57 -2.24 -3.76 -6.86
CA GLU A 57 -1.52 -4.67 -7.74
C GLU A 57 -1.37 -6.07 -7.14
N VAL A 58 -1.00 -6.17 -5.86
CA VAL A 58 -0.90 -7.44 -5.14
C VAL A 58 -2.26 -8.15 -5.09
N GLY A 59 -3.32 -7.42 -4.80
CA GLY A 59 -4.70 -7.92 -4.77
C GLY A 59 -5.16 -8.44 -6.12
N PHE A 60 -4.82 -7.75 -7.21
CA PHE A 60 -5.07 -8.24 -8.57
C PHE A 60 -4.37 -9.59 -8.82
N TYR A 61 -3.08 -9.71 -8.48
CA TYR A 61 -2.36 -10.98 -8.66
C TYR A 61 -2.94 -12.10 -7.83
N LYS A 62 -3.34 -11.82 -6.58
CA LYS A 62 -4.00 -12.78 -5.69
C LYS A 62 -5.32 -13.26 -6.28
N GLY A 63 -6.19 -12.33 -6.70
CA GLY A 63 -7.49 -12.67 -7.29
C GLY A 63 -7.35 -13.53 -8.55
N MET A 64 -6.42 -13.19 -9.44
CA MET A 64 -6.15 -14.00 -10.63
C MET A 64 -5.64 -15.41 -10.27
N ALA A 65 -4.73 -15.51 -9.30
CA ALA A 65 -4.22 -16.80 -8.83
C ALA A 65 -5.34 -17.68 -8.27
N GLU A 66 -6.22 -17.11 -7.43
CA GLU A 66 -7.37 -17.81 -6.84
C GLU A 66 -8.35 -18.31 -7.91
N VAL A 67 -8.70 -17.47 -8.89
CA VAL A 67 -9.58 -17.83 -10.01
C VAL A 67 -8.99 -18.99 -10.82
N TRP A 68 -7.70 -18.90 -11.18
CA TRP A 68 -7.03 -19.96 -11.93
C TRP A 68 -6.91 -21.25 -11.12
N ARG A 69 -6.64 -21.15 -9.81
CA ARG A 69 -6.58 -22.31 -8.92
C ARG A 69 -7.93 -23.03 -8.85
N LEU A 70 -9.02 -22.28 -8.67
CA LEU A 70 -10.39 -22.83 -8.66
C LEU A 70 -10.73 -23.51 -9.99
N ALA A 71 -10.39 -22.90 -11.13
CA ALA A 71 -10.62 -23.49 -12.44
C ALA A 71 -9.87 -24.82 -12.63
N LEU A 72 -8.61 -24.89 -12.18
CA LEU A 72 -7.82 -26.12 -12.25
C LEU A 72 -8.37 -27.21 -11.31
N GLN A 73 -8.83 -26.85 -10.12
CA GLN A 73 -9.47 -27.80 -9.18
C GLN A 73 -10.77 -28.37 -9.75
N GLN A 74 -11.59 -27.55 -10.42
CA GLN A 74 -12.79 -28.03 -11.10
C GLN A 74 -12.47 -28.99 -12.25
N ALA A 75 -11.43 -28.69 -13.03
CA ALA A 75 -10.97 -29.60 -14.10
C ALA A 75 -10.47 -30.94 -13.53
N GLU A 76 -9.75 -30.91 -12.40
CA GLU A 76 -9.31 -32.12 -11.70
C GLU A 76 -10.51 -32.97 -11.22
N ALA A 77 -11.52 -32.33 -10.61
CA ALA A 77 -12.75 -33.00 -10.19
C ALA A 77 -13.55 -33.61 -11.35
N ALA A 78 -13.44 -33.04 -12.56
CA ALA A 78 -14.01 -33.57 -13.79
C ALA A 78 -13.19 -34.72 -14.41
N GLY A 79 -12.11 -35.17 -13.75
CA GLY A 79 -11.24 -36.26 -14.22
C GLY A 79 -10.15 -35.81 -15.21
N HIS A 80 -9.95 -34.51 -15.40
CA HIS A 80 -8.86 -33.98 -16.20
C HIS A 80 -7.61 -33.75 -15.34
N ASN A 81 -6.88 -34.83 -15.04
CA ASN A 81 -5.59 -34.75 -14.34
C ASN A 81 -4.41 -34.90 -15.31
N SER A 82 -3.54 -33.89 -15.36
CA SER A 82 -2.35 -33.91 -16.23
C SER A 82 -1.10 -33.47 -15.49
N ARG A 83 0.06 -34.01 -15.90
CA ARG A 83 1.37 -33.52 -15.43
C ARG A 83 1.53 -32.00 -15.67
N LYS A 84 0.89 -31.47 -16.74
CA LYS A 84 0.84 -30.03 -17.01
C LYS A 84 0.06 -29.26 -15.93
N GLN A 85 -1.09 -29.78 -15.51
CA GLN A 85 -1.93 -29.17 -14.48
C GLN A 85 -1.23 -29.18 -13.12
N SER A 86 -0.58 -30.28 -12.74
CA SER A 86 0.20 -30.35 -11.50
C SER A 86 1.29 -29.27 -11.47
N LYS A 87 2.00 -29.05 -12.59
CA LYS A 87 2.96 -27.95 -12.72
C LYS A 87 2.30 -26.57 -12.59
N GLN A 88 1.14 -26.36 -13.22
CA GLN A 88 0.39 -25.11 -13.11
C GLN A 88 0.01 -24.80 -11.65
N ILE A 89 -0.46 -25.81 -10.91
CA ILE A 89 -0.82 -25.70 -9.49
C ILE A 89 0.42 -25.35 -8.65
N GLN A 90 1.56 -25.99 -8.86
CA GLN A 90 2.80 -25.67 -8.15
C GLN A 90 3.27 -24.22 -8.38
N HIS A 91 3.14 -23.73 -9.61
CA HIS A 91 3.49 -22.36 -9.95
C HIS A 91 2.55 -21.35 -9.26
N LEU A 92 1.24 -21.64 -9.20
CA LEU A 92 0.25 -20.85 -8.48
C LEU A 92 0.50 -20.84 -6.98
N ALA A 93 0.73 -22.00 -6.36
CA ALA A 93 1.04 -22.11 -4.94
C ALA A 93 2.28 -21.29 -4.56
N GLY A 94 3.32 -21.30 -5.40
CA GLY A 94 4.49 -20.46 -5.19
C GLY A 94 4.23 -18.95 -5.35
N LEU A 95 3.25 -18.55 -6.18
CA LEU A 95 2.84 -17.14 -6.29
C LEU A 95 2.04 -16.72 -5.05
N GLU A 96 1.09 -17.55 -4.61
CA GLU A 96 0.29 -17.32 -3.39
C GLU A 96 1.19 -17.22 -2.15
N ARG A 97 2.23 -18.06 -2.05
CA ARG A 97 3.23 -18.00 -0.98
C ARG A 97 3.98 -16.67 -0.95
N LEU A 98 4.41 -16.13 -2.09
CA LEU A 98 5.06 -14.81 -2.11
C LEU A 98 4.09 -13.70 -1.65
N ILE A 99 2.82 -13.80 -2.06
CA ILE A 99 1.79 -12.84 -1.69
C ILE A 99 1.48 -12.90 -0.19
N SER A 100 1.53 -14.06 0.46
CA SER A 100 1.25 -14.18 1.89
C SER A 100 2.28 -13.49 2.78
N PHE A 101 3.49 -13.26 2.29
CA PHE A 101 4.52 -12.48 3.01
C PHE A 101 4.34 -10.96 2.85
N PHE A 102 3.40 -10.50 2.01
CA PHE A 102 3.21 -9.07 1.82
C PHE A 102 2.55 -8.44 3.07
N PRO A 103 3.13 -7.38 3.65
CA PRO A 103 2.72 -6.87 4.96
C PRO A 103 1.32 -6.25 4.92
N LEU A 104 0.45 -6.73 5.83
CA LEU A 104 -0.94 -6.27 5.99
C LEU A 104 -1.07 -5.12 7.00
N THR A 105 -0.12 -4.99 7.92
CA THR A 105 -0.10 -3.97 8.95
C THR A 105 1.11 -3.08 8.77
N ASN A 106 0.94 -1.80 9.05
CA ASN A 106 2.05 -0.87 9.12
C ASN A 106 2.77 -1.11 10.45
N THR A 107 3.97 -1.67 10.42
CA THR A 107 4.86 -1.71 11.59
C THR A 107 5.40 -0.31 11.79
N SER A 108 4.64 0.55 12.47
CA SER A 108 5.11 1.90 12.78
C SER A 108 6.43 1.80 13.54
N SER A 109 7.46 2.47 13.03
CA SER A 109 8.76 2.56 13.71
C SER A 109 8.69 3.42 14.97
N ASP A 110 7.56 4.09 15.21
CA ASP A 110 7.35 5.01 16.32
C ASP A 110 5.99 4.75 17.01
N PRO A 111 5.98 4.17 18.23
CA PRO A 111 4.75 3.93 18.99
C PRO A 111 4.01 5.21 19.40
N SER A 112 4.66 6.38 19.32
CA SER A 112 3.99 7.67 19.59
C SER A 112 3.05 8.13 18.47
N THR A 113 3.14 7.50 17.29
CA THR A 113 2.31 7.83 16.12
C THR A 113 1.07 6.95 15.98
N ASP A 114 0.94 5.89 16.80
CA ASP A 114 -0.19 4.97 16.80
C ASP A 114 -1.30 5.47 17.74
N LEU A 115 -2.35 6.06 17.17
CA LEU A 115 -3.55 6.49 17.90
C LEU A 115 -4.59 5.36 18.02
N GLY A 116 -4.28 4.14 17.55
CA GLY A 116 -5.22 3.02 17.44
C GLY A 116 -5.13 1.94 18.53
N GLN A 117 -4.10 1.93 19.37
CA GLN A 117 -3.84 0.83 20.33
C GLN A 117 -4.25 1.07 21.78
N THR A 118 -5.02 2.10 22.10
CA THR A 118 -5.55 2.28 23.48
C THR A 118 -6.74 1.36 23.80
N ALA A 119 -7.25 0.56 22.85
CA ALA A 119 -8.43 -0.28 23.08
C ALA A 119 -8.17 -1.80 23.14
N ALA A 120 -6.99 -2.30 22.75
CA ALA A 120 -6.79 -3.74 22.51
C ALA A 120 -5.83 -4.45 23.49
N THR A 121 -5.07 -3.74 24.33
CA THR A 121 -3.98 -4.34 25.13
C THR A 121 -4.37 -4.83 26.53
N VAL A 122 -5.67 -4.92 26.86
CA VAL A 122 -6.14 -5.36 28.19
C VAL A 122 -6.84 -6.73 28.24
N ALA A 123 -6.93 -7.47 27.13
CA ALA A 123 -7.82 -8.64 27.07
C ALA A 123 -7.18 -10.03 26.92
N GLU A 124 -5.86 -10.17 26.77
CA GLU A 124 -5.26 -11.51 26.54
C GLU A 124 -4.02 -11.73 27.42
N ALA A 125 -4.24 -11.75 28.73
CA ALA A 125 -3.42 -12.54 29.63
C ALA A 125 -4.26 -13.75 30.07
N ASP A 126 -3.66 -14.93 29.96
CA ASP A 126 -4.05 -16.19 30.58
C ASP A 126 -4.94 -17.15 29.76
N ARG A 127 -4.29 -18.15 29.14
CA ARG A 127 -4.76 -19.55 29.08
C ARG A 127 -3.65 -20.49 28.59
N ASP A 128 -3.08 -21.20 29.55
CA ASP A 128 -2.41 -22.49 29.37
C ASP A 128 -3.27 -23.47 28.58
N THR A 129 -2.67 -24.18 27.62
CA THR A 129 -3.09 -25.54 27.25
C THR A 129 -1.90 -26.30 26.69
N GLN A 130 -1.46 -27.26 27.49
CA GLN A 130 -0.55 -28.33 27.13
C GLN A 130 -1.28 -29.36 26.25
N GLN A 131 -0.75 -29.65 25.06
CA GLN A 131 -1.05 -30.89 24.38
C GLN A 131 0.13 -31.33 23.50
N ASP A 132 0.87 -32.31 24.03
CA ASP A 132 1.85 -33.09 23.30
C ASP A 132 1.13 -34.01 22.31
N VAL A 133 1.32 -33.79 21.01
CA VAL A 133 1.25 -34.83 19.97
C VAL A 133 2.32 -34.51 18.93
N GLU A 134 3.47 -35.15 19.07
CA GLU A 134 4.48 -35.23 18.01
C GLU A 134 3.95 -36.17 16.92
N MET A 135 3.71 -35.66 15.72
CA MET A 135 3.69 -36.44 14.49
C MET A 135 4.60 -35.78 13.46
N GLU A 136 5.44 -36.62 12.88
CA GLU A 136 6.56 -36.32 11.99
C GLU A 136 6.12 -35.70 10.65
N ASP A 137 7.12 -35.04 10.03
CA ASP A 137 7.36 -34.94 8.58
C ASP A 137 6.75 -33.74 7.82
N ASP A 138 7.58 -32.71 7.59
CA ASP A 138 8.09 -32.37 6.24
C ASP A 138 9.04 -31.16 6.33
N THR A 139 10.34 -31.44 6.49
CA THR A 139 11.41 -30.41 6.49
C THR A 139 11.79 -30.03 5.06
N ILE A 140 10.89 -29.37 4.33
CA ILE A 140 11.22 -28.78 3.03
C ILE A 140 10.72 -27.32 2.97
N ASN A 141 11.69 -26.38 3.09
CA ASN A 141 11.62 -24.93 2.81
C ASN A 141 11.32 -23.96 3.98
N ASN A 142 11.94 -24.10 5.17
CA ASN A 142 11.85 -23.04 6.20
C ASN A 142 12.88 -21.91 5.98
N ASP A 143 14.07 -22.24 5.46
CA ASP A 143 15.20 -21.29 5.34
C ASP A 143 14.91 -20.11 4.39
N GLY A 144 14.12 -20.34 3.32
CA GLY A 144 13.75 -19.29 2.37
C GLY A 144 12.61 -18.37 2.84
N ASP A 145 11.77 -18.84 3.76
CA ASP A 145 10.61 -18.07 4.26
C ASP A 145 11.03 -16.99 5.25
N ASP A 146 12.01 -17.29 6.10
CA ASP A 146 12.62 -16.31 6.99
C ASP A 146 13.33 -15.19 6.23
N GLU A 147 13.91 -15.49 5.06
CA GLU A 147 14.44 -14.45 4.17
C GLU A 147 13.31 -13.63 3.55
N LEU A 148 12.27 -14.28 3.02
CA LEU A 148 11.11 -13.62 2.41
C LEU A 148 10.38 -12.66 3.36
N ALA A 149 10.26 -13.01 4.64
CA ALA A 149 9.64 -12.16 5.66
C ALA A 149 10.49 -10.93 6.02
N LYS A 150 11.81 -10.98 5.82
CA LYS A 150 12.74 -9.87 6.09
C LYS A 150 12.92 -8.94 4.88
N LEU A 151 12.39 -9.31 3.72
CA LEU A 151 12.53 -8.52 2.51
C LEU A 151 11.73 -7.21 2.58
N ASP A 152 12.29 -6.17 1.96
CA ASP A 152 11.57 -4.91 1.77
C ASP A 152 10.33 -5.10 0.88
N MET A 153 9.26 -4.36 1.16
CA MET A 153 7.98 -4.45 0.48
C MET A 153 8.11 -4.34 -1.05
N LEU A 154 8.96 -3.43 -1.55
CA LEU A 154 9.15 -3.24 -3.00
C LEU A 154 9.91 -4.41 -3.62
N THR A 155 10.91 -4.94 -2.92
CA THR A 155 11.64 -6.12 -3.39
C THR A 155 10.75 -7.36 -3.43
N LEU A 156 9.83 -7.50 -2.47
CA LEU A 156 8.83 -8.56 -2.48
C LEU A 156 7.85 -8.38 -3.65
N LEU A 157 7.39 -7.15 -3.91
CA LEU A 157 6.53 -6.85 -5.06
C LEU A 157 7.19 -7.20 -6.39
N GLU A 158 8.47 -6.91 -6.57
CA GLU A 158 9.24 -7.29 -7.76
C GLU A 158 9.31 -8.81 -7.94
N LYS A 159 9.52 -9.55 -6.85
CA LYS A 159 9.49 -11.03 -6.85
C LYS A 159 8.10 -11.54 -7.23
N ILE A 160 7.03 -10.95 -6.69
CA ILE A 160 5.64 -11.29 -7.04
C ILE A 160 5.39 -11.05 -8.54
N ARG A 161 5.75 -9.87 -9.07
CA ARG A 161 5.63 -9.55 -10.51
C ARG A 161 6.39 -10.53 -11.40
N ALA A 162 7.60 -10.92 -11.01
CA ALA A 162 8.39 -11.91 -11.74
C ALA A 162 7.72 -13.29 -11.73
N LYS A 163 7.26 -13.74 -10.56
CA LYS A 163 6.56 -15.00 -10.41
C LYS A 163 5.25 -15.02 -11.18
N TYR A 164 4.48 -13.92 -11.15
CA TYR A 164 3.23 -13.78 -11.91
C TYR A 164 3.44 -13.90 -13.42
N ARG A 165 4.47 -13.24 -13.98
CA ARG A 165 4.81 -13.40 -15.41
C ARG A 165 5.12 -14.86 -15.76
N LEU A 166 5.85 -15.54 -14.88
CA LEU A 166 6.16 -16.96 -15.05
C LEU A 166 4.91 -17.83 -14.94
N THR A 167 4.01 -17.57 -13.99
CA THR A 167 2.75 -18.33 -13.86
C THR A 167 1.86 -18.15 -15.08
N CYS A 168 1.75 -16.92 -15.61
CA CYS A 168 1.01 -16.64 -16.85
C CYS A 168 1.57 -17.45 -18.03
N SER A 169 2.90 -17.50 -18.18
CA SER A 169 3.55 -18.30 -19.21
C SER A 169 3.25 -19.79 -19.09
N VAL A 170 3.22 -20.33 -17.86
CA VAL A 170 2.91 -21.75 -17.58
C VAL A 170 1.42 -22.06 -17.80
N LEU A 171 0.53 -21.10 -17.53
CA LEU A 171 -0.90 -21.22 -17.77
C LEU A 171 -1.27 -21.02 -19.25
N GLY A 172 -0.40 -20.39 -20.03
CA GLY A 172 -0.61 -20.11 -21.45
C GLY A 172 -1.32 -18.77 -21.72
N PHE A 173 -1.35 -17.87 -20.74
CA PHE A 173 -1.89 -16.53 -20.88
C PHE A 173 -0.76 -15.50 -21.07
N ALA A 174 -1.01 -14.48 -21.90
CA ALA A 174 -0.12 -13.33 -21.95
C ALA A 174 -0.28 -12.52 -20.64
N PRO A 175 0.81 -12.07 -20.00
CA PRO A 175 0.69 -11.25 -18.80
C PRO A 175 0.09 -9.89 -19.18
N GLN A 176 -1.15 -9.64 -18.74
CA GLN A 176 -1.77 -8.33 -18.89
C GLN A 176 -1.08 -7.37 -17.93
N ARG A 177 -0.44 -6.32 -18.45
CA ARG A 177 0.10 -5.25 -17.61
C ARG A 177 -1.11 -4.50 -17.04
N THR A 178 -1.22 -4.45 -15.73
CA THR A 178 -2.14 -3.59 -14.97
C THR A 178 -1.84 -2.13 -15.31
N ALA A 179 -2.48 -1.60 -16.35
CA ALA A 179 -2.65 -0.16 -16.55
C ALA A 179 -3.96 0.28 -15.86
N LEU A 180 -4.14 -0.13 -14.61
CA LEU A 180 -5.38 0.09 -13.84
C LEU A 180 -5.45 1.50 -13.21
N THR A 181 -4.35 2.26 -13.27
CA THR A 181 -4.29 3.67 -12.87
C THR A 181 -5.20 4.61 -13.68
N GLN A 182 -5.85 4.15 -14.75
CA GLN A 182 -6.83 4.96 -15.51
C GLN A 182 -8.27 4.84 -15.02
N ILE A 183 -8.59 3.94 -14.08
CA ILE A 183 -9.97 3.80 -13.58
C ILE A 183 -10.31 4.87 -12.52
N GLY A 184 -9.31 5.56 -11.95
CA GLY A 184 -9.50 6.59 -10.92
C GLY A 184 -9.71 8.03 -11.41
N SER A 185 -9.54 8.32 -12.69
CA SER A 185 -9.57 9.71 -13.21
C SER A 185 -10.90 10.14 -13.85
N THR A 186 -11.95 9.33 -13.83
CA THR A 186 -13.28 9.71 -14.36
C THR A 186 -14.24 10.10 -13.25
N SER A 187 -13.96 11.18 -12.52
CA SER A 187 -14.92 11.81 -11.60
C SER A 187 -14.51 13.25 -11.25
N ASN A 188 -14.45 14.14 -12.24
CA ASN A 188 -14.87 15.53 -12.03
C ASN A 188 -14.97 16.32 -13.35
N SER A 189 -16.18 16.53 -13.84
CA SER A 189 -16.57 17.75 -14.57
C SER A 189 -18.07 17.73 -14.75
N ASP A 190 -18.72 18.64 -14.01
CA ASP A 190 -20.10 19.01 -14.13
C ASP A 190 -20.50 19.36 -15.58
N GLN A 191 -21.74 18.96 -15.90
CA GLN A 191 -22.71 19.53 -16.84
C GLN A 191 -22.21 20.51 -17.92
N ASP A 192 -22.33 20.08 -19.18
CA ASP A 192 -23.19 20.77 -20.13
C ASP A 192 -23.65 19.85 -21.27
N GLN A 193 -24.94 19.92 -21.59
CA GLN A 193 -25.57 19.20 -22.70
C GLN A 193 -25.25 19.89 -24.04
N ALA A 194 -24.71 19.16 -25.01
CA ALA A 194 -25.05 19.29 -26.43
C ALA A 194 -24.35 18.23 -27.29
N GLU A 195 -25.18 17.39 -27.93
CA GLU A 195 -25.08 16.88 -29.30
C GLU A 195 -23.87 16.09 -29.85
N ALA A 196 -24.27 15.08 -30.64
CA ALA A 196 -23.58 14.47 -31.78
C ALA A 196 -22.55 13.34 -31.53
N THR A 197 -23.06 12.12 -31.66
CA THR A 197 -22.35 10.91 -32.07
C THR A 197 -21.41 11.17 -33.25
N THR A 198 -20.10 11.06 -33.05
CA THR A 198 -19.15 10.75 -34.14
C THR A 198 -18.01 9.88 -33.61
N GLU A 199 -17.87 8.68 -34.18
CA GLU A 199 -16.80 7.73 -33.90
C GLU A 199 -15.47 8.28 -34.47
N SER A 200 -14.55 8.71 -33.60
CA SER A 200 -13.24 9.22 -34.02
C SER A 200 -12.34 8.08 -34.54
N LYS A 201 -12.27 7.96 -35.87
CA LYS A 201 -11.43 6.99 -36.59
C LYS A 201 -9.98 7.46 -36.59
N SER A 202 -9.20 7.05 -35.59
CA SER A 202 -7.76 7.34 -35.53
C SER A 202 -6.98 6.60 -36.63
N VAL A 203 -5.97 7.27 -37.21
CA VAL A 203 -5.14 6.71 -38.28
C VAL A 203 -3.68 6.70 -37.83
N LEU A 204 -2.98 5.60 -38.14
CA LEU A 204 -1.61 5.35 -37.72
C LEU A 204 -0.64 5.90 -38.76
N VAL A 205 0.11 6.95 -38.43
CA VAL A 205 1.10 7.56 -39.33
C VAL A 205 2.48 7.51 -38.66
N ALA A 206 3.45 6.89 -39.34
CA ALA A 206 4.84 6.79 -38.87
C ALA A 206 5.00 6.25 -37.44
N GLY A 207 4.17 5.27 -37.04
CA GLY A 207 4.22 4.63 -35.72
C GLY A 207 3.56 5.42 -34.59
N LYS A 208 2.93 6.57 -34.89
CA LYS A 208 2.17 7.36 -33.92
C LYS A 208 0.69 7.41 -34.33
N LEU A 209 -0.21 7.13 -33.41
CA LEU A 209 -1.64 7.34 -33.61
C LEU A 209 -1.91 8.85 -33.56
N VAL A 210 -2.43 9.40 -34.66
CA VAL A 210 -2.75 10.82 -34.78
C VAL A 210 -4.20 10.95 -35.20
N ASP A 211 -4.93 11.83 -34.52
CA ASP A 211 -6.30 12.17 -34.90
C ASP A 211 -6.24 13.11 -36.12
N PRO A 212 -6.78 12.68 -37.28
CA PRO A 212 -6.73 13.49 -38.50
C PRO A 212 -7.53 14.80 -38.39
N THR A 213 -8.44 14.94 -37.41
CA THR A 213 -9.23 16.17 -37.22
C THR A 213 -8.43 17.31 -36.60
N GLN A 214 -7.26 17.02 -35.99
CA GLN A 214 -6.37 18.03 -35.40
C GLN A 214 -5.30 18.55 -36.37
N LEU A 215 -5.23 18.01 -37.59
CA LEU A 215 -4.34 18.51 -38.63
C LEU A 215 -5.04 19.65 -39.38
N HIS A 216 -4.87 20.88 -38.89
CA HIS A 216 -5.18 22.07 -39.69
C HIS A 216 -4.16 22.13 -40.85
N TYR A 217 -4.64 21.98 -42.07
CA TYR A 217 -3.88 22.23 -43.30
C TYR A 217 -4.00 23.71 -43.70
#